data_AF-A0AAW5KLJ3-F1
#
_entry.id   AF-A0AAW5KLJ3-F1
#
_cell.length_a   1.000
_cell.length_b   1.000
_cell.length_c   1.000
_cell.angle_alpha   90.00
_cell.angle_beta   90.00
_cell.angle_gamma   90.00
#
_symmetry.space_group_name_H-M   'P 1'
#
loop_
_entity.id
_entity.type
_entity.pdbx_description
1 polymer ?
#
loop_
_entity_poly.entity_id
_entity_poly.type
_entity_poly.pdbx_seq_one_letter_code
_entity_poly.pdbx_strand_id
1 'polypeptide(L)' 'MKKSVAITISDEKLAALEMYLEQKNIKLSDEIDKCIDGLYQKNVPQNVRDFIDMMSAKKPARKPKSSSPAETEKLSEQ' A
#
# COMPACT_ATOMS: atom_id res chain seq x y z
N MET A 1 2.39 3.56 2.22
CA MET A 1 1.77 4.90 2.21
C MET A 1 0.93 4.98 0.95
N LYS A 2 -0.34 5.38 1.01
CA LYS A 2 -1.17 5.57 -0.18
C LYS A 2 -1.06 7.03 -0.64
N LYS A 3 -1.07 7.27 -1.95
CA LYS A 3 -1.13 8.62 -2.55
C LYS A 3 -2.50 8.78 -3.19
N SER A 4 -3.12 9.95 -3.01
CA SER A 4 -4.40 10.27 -3.63
C SER A 4 -4.18 10.93 -4.99
N VAL A 5 -4.95 10.52 -5.98
CA VAL A 5 -4.99 11.12 -7.32
C VAL A 5 -6.40 11.66 -7.53
N ALA A 6 -6.52 12.90 -8.00
CA ALA A 6 -7.80 13.50 -8.34
C ALA A 6 -8.15 13.20 -9.81
N ILE A 7 -9.40 12.80 -10.06
CA ILE A 7 -9.93 12.52 -11.40
C ILE A 7 -11.10 13.44 -11.64
N THR A 8 -11.10 14.14 -12.77
CA THR A 8 -12.18 15.06 -13.16
C THR A 8 -13.02 14.43 -14.26
N ILE A 9 -14.34 14.46 -14.10
CA ILE A 9 -15.32 13.97 -15.06
C ILE A 9 -16.49 14.96 -15.12
N SER A 10 -17.15 15.06 -16.29
CA SER A 10 -18.37 15.85 -16.43
C SER A 10 -19.49 15.27 -15.56
N ASP A 11 -20.27 16.14 -14.93
CA ASP A 11 -21.35 15.77 -14.01
C ASP A 11 -22.35 14.78 -14.66
N GLU A 12 -22.79 15.07 -15.89
CA GLU A 12 -23.72 14.20 -16.65
C GLU A 12 -23.17 12.77 -16.86
N LYS A 13 -21.87 12.65 -17.10
CA LYS A 13 -21.22 11.35 -17.30
C LYS A 13 -21.06 10.60 -15.97
N LEU A 14 -20.77 11.32 -14.90
CA LEU A 14 -20.67 10.72 -13.56
C LEU A 14 -22.04 10.19 -13.11
N ALA A 15 -23.09 11.00 -13.24
CA ALA A 15 -24.44 10.60 -12.87
C ALA A 15 -24.90 9.35 -13.63
N ALA A 16 -24.68 9.32 -14.95
CA ALA A 16 -24.98 8.13 -15.75
C ALA A 16 -24.16 6.92 -15.28
N LEU A 17 -22.86 7.10 -15.03
CA LEU A 17 -22.01 6.00 -14.58
C LEU A 17 -22.45 5.44 -13.23
N GLU A 18 -22.72 6.30 -12.24
CA GLU A 18 -23.17 5.88 -10.90
C GLU A 18 -24.50 5.13 -10.97
N MET A 19 -25.47 5.64 -11.72
CA MET A 19 -26.77 4.97 -11.90
C MET A 19 -26.61 3.54 -12.44
N TYR A 20 -25.83 3.36 -13.51
CA TYR A 20 -25.67 2.04 -14.13
C TYR A 20 -24.80 1.09 -13.30
N LEU A 21 -23.86 1.60 -12.51
CA LEU A 21 -23.07 0.80 -11.58
C LEU A 21 -23.91 0.32 -10.40
N GLU A 22 -24.76 1.19 -9.85
CA GLU A 22 -25.68 0.83 -8.76
C GLU A 22 -26.65 -0.29 -9.18
N GLN A 23 -27.19 -0.21 -10.41
CA GLN A 23 -28.03 -1.28 -10.98
C GLN A 23 -27.33 -2.64 -11.03
N LYS A 24 -26.00 -2.65 -11.18
CA LYS A 24 -25.19 -3.87 -11.20
C LYS A 24 -24.63 -4.24 -9.83
N ASN A 25 -24.96 -3.47 -8.79
CA ASN A 25 -24.38 -3.57 -7.46
C ASN A 25 -22.85 -3.41 -7.45
N ILE A 26 -22.32 -2.62 -8.38
CA ILE A 26 -20.89 -2.34 -8.51
C ILE A 26 -20.61 -0.97 -7.89
N LYS A 27 -19.52 -0.86 -7.13
CA LYS A 27 -19.05 0.41 -6.58
C LYS A 27 -18.08 1.07 -7.54
N LEU A 28 -18.33 2.33 -7.90
CA LEU A 28 -17.44 3.12 -8.75
C LEU A 28 -15.99 3.12 -8.22
N SER A 29 -15.80 3.29 -6.91
CA SER A 29 -14.46 3.30 -6.31
C SER A 29 -13.70 2.00 -6.55
N ASP A 30 -14.38 0.84 -6.47
CA ASP A 30 -13.77 -0.47 -6.67
C ASP A 30 -13.31 -0.66 -8.13
N GLU A 31 -14.13 -0.21 -9.09
CA GLU A 31 -13.77 -0.26 -10.51
C GLU A 31 -12.60 0.69 -10.84
N ILE A 32 -12.55 1.88 -10.21
CA ILE A 32 -11.42 2.78 -10.36
C ILE A 32 -10.14 2.16 -9.76
N ASP A 33 -10.22 1.55 -8.57
CA ASP A 33 -9.09 0.83 -7.95
C ASP A 33 -8.58 -0.29 -8.88
N LYS A 34 -9.47 -1.11 -9.43
CA LYS A 34 -9.10 -2.16 -10.41
C LYS A 34 -8.48 -1.59 -11.68
N CYS A 35 -9.01 -0.47 -12.18
CA CYS A 35 -8.47 0.18 -13.38
C CYS A 35 -7.04 0.68 -13.13
N ILE A 36 -6.77 1.26 -11.95
CA ILE A 36 -5.44 1.70 -11.54
C ILE A 36 -4.48 0.51 -11.38
N ASP A 37 -4.91 -0.58 -10.73
CA ASP A 37 -4.08 -1.79 -10.61
C ASP A 37 -3.78 -2.39 -11.99
N GLY A 38 -4.78 -2.50 -12.85
CA GLY A 38 -4.60 -2.97 -14.23
C GLY A 38 -3.64 -2.10 -15.04
N LEU A 39 -3.68 -0.77 -14.87
CA LEU A 39 -2.71 0.15 -15.46
C LEU A 39 -1.30 -0.11 -14.94
N TYR A 40 -1.13 -0.35 -13.64
CA TYR A 40 0.16 -0.70 -13.05
C TYR A 40 0.68 -2.04 -13.60
N GLN A 41 -0.13 -3.08 -13.61
CA GLN A 41 0.26 -4.41 -14.13
C GLN A 41 0.58 -4.39 -15.62
N LYS A 42 -0.10 -3.56 -16.42
CA LYS A 42 0.12 -3.49 -17.86
C LYS A 42 1.34 -2.67 -18.24
N ASN A 43 1.62 -1.58 -17.52
CA ASN A 43 2.66 -0.62 -17.92
C ASN A 43 3.97 -0.78 -17.15
N VAL A 44 3.93 -1.33 -15.93
CA VAL A 44 5.14 -1.54 -15.12
C VAL A 44 5.63 -2.96 -15.36
N PRO A 45 6.84 -3.18 -15.91
CA PRO A 45 7.34 -4.53 -16.16
C PRO A 45 7.56 -5.32 -14.86
N GLN A 46 7.47 -6.65 -14.97
CA GLN A 46 7.46 -7.57 -13.82
C GLN A 46 8.65 -7.35 -12.87
N ASN A 47 9.86 -7.19 -13.40
CA ASN A 47 11.08 -6.93 -12.62
C ASN A 47 10.98 -5.69 -11.72
N VAL A 48 10.31 -4.63 -12.19
CA VAL A 48 10.11 -3.40 -11.40
C VAL A 48 9.04 -3.62 -10.33
N ARG A 49 7.98 -4.38 -10.63
CA ARG A 49 6.95 -4.73 -9.64
C ARG A 49 7.52 -5.57 -8.50
N ASP A 50 8.32 -6.57 -8.83
CA ASP A 50 8.98 -7.45 -7.86
C ASP A 50 9.94 -6.63 -6.97
N PHE A 51 10.65 -5.66 -7.54
CA PHE A 51 11.50 -4.74 -6.78
C PHE A 51 10.69 -3.89 -5.79
N ILE A 52 9.54 -3.34 -6.21
CA ILE A 52 8.66 -2.54 -5.35
C ILE A 52 8.06 -3.39 -4.21
N ASP A 53 7.67 -4.63 -4.51
CA ASP A 53 7.16 -5.58 -3.50
C ASP A 53 8.24 -5.94 -2.47
N MET A 54 9.45 -6.27 -2.94
CA MET A 54 10.61 -6.55 -2.08
C MET A 54 11.01 -5.35 -1.21
N MET A 55 10.94 -4.12 -1.76
CA MET A 55 11.21 -2.89 -1.00
C MET A 55 10.11 -2.62 0.05
N SER A 56 8.85 -2.97 -0.27
CA SER A 56 7.71 -2.86 0.66
C SER A 56 7.75 -3.91 1.77
N ALA A 57 8.25 -5.11 1.48
CA ALA A 57 8.43 -6.21 2.42
C ALA A 57 9.63 -6.01 3.37
N LYS A 58 10.64 -5.21 2.98
CA LYS A 58 11.79 -4.84 3.82
C LYS A 58 11.49 -3.83 4.94
N LYS A 59 10.24 -3.70 5.40
CA LYS A 59 10.00 -3.07 6.71
C LYS A 59 10.79 -3.87 7.76
N PRO A 60 11.74 -3.26 8.48
CA PRO A 60 12.51 -3.99 9.45
C PRO A 60 11.54 -4.51 10.51
N ALA A 61 11.45 -5.83 10.63
CA ALA A 61 10.85 -6.45 11.79
C ALA A 61 11.64 -5.94 13.00
N ARG A 62 11.13 -4.90 13.67
CA ARG A 62 11.60 -4.50 14.99
C ARG A 62 11.35 -5.70 15.88
N LYS A 63 12.38 -6.51 16.10
CA LYS A 63 12.40 -7.47 17.20
C LYS A 63 12.53 -6.63 18.48
N PRO A 64 11.52 -6.55 19.36
CA PRO A 64 11.77 -6.06 20.69
C PRO A 64 12.52 -7.17 21.42
N LYS A 65 13.85 -7.08 21.47
CA LYS A 65 14.60 -7.81 22.49
C LYS A 65 14.41 -7.06 23.81
N SER A 66 13.31 -7.42 24.47
CA SER A 66 13.20 -7.37 25.92
C SER A 66 14.33 -8.23 26.50
N SER A 67 15.26 -7.61 27.22
CA SER A 67 15.97 -8.21 28.34
C SER A 67 16.77 -7.13 29.09
N SER A 68 16.16 -6.54 30.11
CA SER A 68 16.84 -6.05 31.31
C SER A 68 16.28 -6.87 32.49
N PRO A 69 16.91 -6.99 33.68
CA PRO A 69 18.16 -6.39 34.18
C PRO A 69 19.09 -7.40 34.95
N ALA A 70 20.14 -6.87 35.60
CA ALA A 70 21.07 -7.53 36.55
C ALA A 70 22.19 -8.38 35.90
N GLU A 71 23.46 -8.38 36.32
CA GLU A 71 24.05 -8.18 37.65
C GLU A 71 25.42 -7.46 37.58
N THR A 72 25.72 -6.80 38.70
CA THR A 72 27.05 -6.49 39.26
C THR A 72 28.13 -7.52 38.98
N GLU A 73 29.35 -7.10 38.62
CA GLU A 73 30.56 -7.23 39.46
C GLU A 73 31.83 -6.69 38.76
N LYS A 74 32.51 -5.81 39.51
CA LYS A 74 33.96 -5.59 39.65
C LYS A 74 34.90 -6.01 38.51
N LEU A 75 35.75 -5.06 38.08
CA LEU A 75 37.20 -5.33 38.10
C LEU A 75 37.98 -4.05 38.41
N SER A 76 38.75 -4.16 39.50
CA SER A 76 39.76 -3.23 40.01
C SER A 76 41.00 -3.23 39.11
N GLU A 77 41.70 -2.10 39.10
CA GLU A 77 43.16 -1.91 39.01
C GLU A 77 44.01 -2.89 38.17
N GLN A 78 44.74 -2.34 37.19
CA GLN A 78 46.15 -2.01 37.38
C GLN A 78 46.64 -0.99 36.34
#